data_AF-A0A9D0W3R6-F1
#
_entry.id   AF-A0A9D0W3R6-F1
#
_cell.length_a   1.000
_cell.length_b   1.000
_cell.length_c   1.000
_cell.angle_alpha   90.00
_cell.angle_beta   90.00
_cell.angle_gamma   90.00
#
_symmetry.space_group_name_H-M   'P 1'
#
loop_
_entity.id
_entity.type
_entity.pdbx_description
1 polymer ?
#
loop_
_entity_poly.entity_id
_entity_poly.type
_entity_poly.pdbx_seq_one_letter_code
_entity_poly.pdbx_strand_id
1 'polypeptide(L)'
;MAMLGVVAFSSATLAASHERAKAEPWTPGKLSTTLSEMPKGDIQRGQKLHNDMFCASCHGVVGESYTHNWPALNGQRAEYTYKMLLDYQDGRRHEDKRADIMVEVAQFLTKQQMADLAMFYAAQDLPEPQAHGLSDEEFKLADRMVRQGDPTRLLTPCASCHGVNG
;
A
#
# COMPACT_ATOMS: atom_id res chain seq x y z
N MET A 1 0.10 -4.61 70.31
CA MET A 1 1.11 -4.49 69.23
C MET A 1 0.69 -5.38 68.07
N ALA A 2 0.02 -4.81 67.06
CA ALA A 2 -0.26 -5.48 65.80
C ALA A 2 0.57 -4.75 64.73
N MET A 3 1.53 -5.46 64.13
CA MET A 3 2.42 -4.91 63.12
C MET A 3 1.65 -4.70 61.81
N LEU A 4 1.56 -3.45 61.37
CA LEU A 4 1.14 -3.08 60.03
C LEU A 4 2.19 -3.57 59.01
N GLY A 5 1.85 -4.60 58.25
CA GLY A 5 2.62 -5.03 57.08
C GLY A 5 2.36 -4.10 55.91
N VAL A 6 3.34 -3.29 55.54
CA VAL A 6 3.32 -2.49 54.31
C VAL A 6 3.59 -3.43 53.13
N VAL A 7 2.57 -3.70 52.32
CA VAL A 7 2.73 -4.38 51.03
C VAL A 7 3.15 -3.34 50.00
N ALA A 8 4.42 -3.36 49.60
CA ALA A 8 4.91 -2.55 48.50
C ALA A 8 4.43 -3.16 47.17
N PHE A 9 3.44 -2.53 46.53
CA PHE A 9 3.12 -2.81 45.14
C PHE A 9 4.19 -2.18 44.26
N SER A 10 5.12 -3.00 43.75
CA SER A 10 6.07 -2.58 42.74
C SER A 10 5.36 -2.48 41.39
N SER A 11 5.00 -1.26 41.01
CA SER A 11 4.51 -0.94 39.66
C SER A 11 5.67 -1.05 38.67
N ALA A 12 5.90 -2.24 38.14
CA ALA A 12 6.74 -2.43 36.97
C ALA A 12 5.90 -2.08 35.73
N THR A 13 6.16 -0.88 35.20
CA THR A 13 5.74 -0.41 33.89
C THR A 13 6.05 -1.46 32.83
N LEU A 14 5.03 -2.03 32.20
CA LEU A 14 5.16 -2.67 30.90
C LEU A 14 5.25 -1.56 29.85
N ALA A 15 6.42 -0.95 29.73
CA ALA A 15 6.81 -0.31 28.48
C ALA A 15 7.06 -1.43 27.46
N ALA A 16 5.97 -2.01 26.95
CA ALA A 16 6.04 -2.77 25.72
C ALA A 16 6.51 -1.78 24.65
N SER A 17 7.68 -2.03 24.09
CA SER A 17 8.09 -1.39 22.84
C SER A 17 6.93 -1.49 21.84
N HIS A 18 6.67 -0.41 21.11
CA HIS A 18 5.68 -0.31 20.02
C HIS A 18 6.05 -1.17 18.79
N GLU A 19 6.62 -2.35 19.01
CA GLU A 19 7.12 -3.20 17.95
C GLU A 19 5.98 -4.12 17.51
N ARG A 20 5.22 -3.66 16.50
CA ARG A 20 4.17 -4.46 15.86
C ARG A 20 4.77 -5.80 15.42
N ALA A 21 4.10 -6.91 15.73
CA ALA A 21 4.56 -8.24 15.34
C ALA A 21 4.74 -8.30 13.82
N LYS A 22 5.95 -8.65 13.36
CA LYS A 22 6.27 -8.71 11.93
C LYS A 22 5.57 -9.91 11.30
N ALA A 23 4.58 -9.68 10.45
CA ALA A 23 4.05 -10.75 9.61
C ALA A 23 5.17 -11.38 8.76
N GLU A 24 5.09 -12.69 8.56
CA GLU A 24 6.05 -13.43 7.74
C GLU A 24 6.10 -12.85 6.30
N PRO A 25 7.29 -12.67 5.71
CA PRO A 25 7.41 -12.22 4.33
C PRO A 25 6.68 -13.13 3.33
N TRP A 26 6.26 -12.56 2.20
CA TRP A 26 5.71 -13.34 1.11
C TRP A 26 6.76 -14.27 0.50
N THR A 27 6.40 -15.55 0.36
CA THR A 27 7.05 -16.42 -0.62
C THR A 27 6.29 -16.34 -1.95
N PRO A 28 6.93 -16.62 -3.10
CA PRO A 28 6.23 -16.64 -4.39
C PRO A 28 4.99 -17.55 -4.39
N GLY A 29 5.11 -18.75 -3.79
CA GLY A 29 3.99 -19.70 -3.70
C GLY A 29 2.84 -19.17 -2.85
N LYS A 30 3.13 -18.65 -1.65
CA LYS A 30 2.10 -18.11 -0.73
C LYS A 30 1.38 -16.91 -1.36
N LEU A 31 2.13 -16.01 -2.02
CA LEU A 31 1.54 -14.88 -2.72
C LEU A 31 0.66 -15.33 -3.88
N SER A 32 1.16 -16.25 -4.71
CA SER A 32 0.40 -16.79 -5.85
C SER A 32 -0.92 -17.42 -5.40
N THR A 33 -0.90 -18.27 -4.36
CA THR A 33 -2.11 -18.88 -3.81
C THR A 33 -3.06 -17.81 -3.26
N THR A 34 -2.55 -16.87 -2.46
CA THR A 34 -3.38 -15.81 -1.87
C THR A 34 -4.08 -14.97 -2.94
N LEU A 35 -3.38 -14.61 -4.01
CA LEU A 35 -3.96 -13.83 -5.12
C LEU A 35 -4.95 -14.66 -5.94
N SER A 36 -4.70 -15.96 -6.12
CA SER A 36 -5.66 -16.86 -6.79
C SER A 36 -6.96 -17.05 -6.00
N GLU A 37 -6.90 -16.85 -4.68
CA GLU A 37 -8.03 -16.92 -3.76
C GLU A 37 -8.66 -15.55 -3.48
N MET A 38 -8.19 -14.48 -4.14
CA MET A 38 -8.80 -13.15 -4.02
C MET A 38 -10.30 -13.26 -4.35
N PRO A 39 -11.20 -12.80 -3.45
CA PRO A 39 -12.62 -12.84 -3.72
C PRO A 39 -12.97 -12.09 -5.00
N LYS A 40 -14.06 -12.48 -5.67
CA LYS A 40 -14.54 -11.75 -6.85
C LYS A 40 -15.04 -10.36 -6.42
N GLY A 41 -14.25 -9.34 -6.74
CA GLY A 41 -14.59 -7.94 -6.43
C GLY A 41 -15.72 -7.41 -7.30
N ASP A 42 -16.40 -6.39 -6.78
CA ASP A 42 -17.47 -5.64 -7.45
C ASP A 42 -17.15 -4.14 -7.45
N ILE A 43 -17.14 -3.55 -8.64
CA ILE A 43 -16.78 -2.14 -8.86
C ILE A 43 -17.74 -1.19 -8.13
N GLN A 44 -19.04 -1.47 -8.13
CA GLN A 44 -20.04 -0.60 -7.51
C GLN A 44 -19.95 -0.64 -5.99
N ARG A 45 -19.75 -1.82 -5.41
CA ARG A 45 -19.47 -1.94 -3.97
C ARG A 45 -18.17 -1.27 -3.59
N GLY A 46 -17.13 -1.41 -4.42
CA GLY A 46 -15.84 -0.76 -4.22
C GLY A 46 -15.96 0.76 -4.24
N GLN A 47 -16.67 1.33 -5.22
CA GLN A 47 -16.95 2.76 -5.30
C GLN A 47 -17.73 3.25 -4.08
N LYS A 48 -18.77 2.52 -3.67
CA LYS A 48 -19.54 2.88 -2.47
C LYS A 48 -18.64 2.91 -1.24
N LEU A 49 -17.81 1.89 -1.06
CA LEU A 49 -16.90 1.81 0.08
C LEU A 49 -15.83 2.90 0.06
N HIS A 50 -15.28 3.24 -1.11
CA HIS A 50 -14.36 4.36 -1.30
C HIS A 50 -14.95 5.67 -0.77
N ASN A 51 -16.24 5.91 -1.01
CA ASN A 51 -16.95 7.08 -0.51
C ASN A 51 -17.25 6.97 1.00
N ASP A 52 -17.81 5.85 1.44
CA ASP A 52 -18.22 5.64 2.85
C ASP A 52 -17.04 5.72 3.83
N MET A 53 -15.86 5.26 3.41
CA MET A 53 -14.63 5.23 4.22
C MET A 53 -13.75 6.47 4.04
N PHE A 54 -14.25 7.49 3.31
CA PHE A 54 -13.53 8.74 3.02
C PHE A 54 -12.15 8.54 2.36
N CYS A 55 -11.97 7.46 1.60
CA CYS A 55 -10.73 7.17 0.85
C CYS A 55 -10.37 8.33 -0.09
N ALA A 56 -11.40 8.98 -0.66
CA ALA A 56 -11.28 10.14 -1.54
C ALA A 56 -10.50 11.32 -0.92
N SER A 57 -10.54 11.46 0.41
CA SER A 57 -9.90 12.57 1.12
C SER A 57 -8.37 12.58 0.98
N CYS A 58 -7.77 11.41 0.76
CA CYS A 58 -6.31 11.26 0.56
C CYS A 58 -6.00 10.82 -0.87
N HIS A 59 -6.77 9.87 -1.41
CA HIS A 59 -6.49 9.25 -2.70
C HIS A 59 -7.22 9.89 -3.88
N GLY A 60 -8.08 10.89 -3.66
CA GLY A 60 -8.85 11.55 -4.72
C GLY A 60 -10.13 10.81 -5.10
N VAL A 61 -11.04 11.50 -5.80
CA VAL A 61 -12.44 11.07 -6.02
C VAL A 61 -12.58 9.72 -6.74
N VAL A 62 -11.64 9.42 -7.63
CA VAL A 62 -11.56 8.14 -8.35
C VAL A 62 -10.27 7.39 -8.02
N GLY A 63 -9.58 7.77 -6.95
CA GLY A 63 -8.24 7.24 -6.65
C GLY A 63 -7.11 7.97 -7.39
N GLU A 64 -7.38 9.03 -8.14
CA GLU A 64 -6.33 9.92 -8.68
C GLU A 64 -5.96 10.99 -7.65
N SER A 65 -4.83 10.79 -6.95
CA SER A 65 -4.41 11.74 -5.92
C SER A 65 -3.94 13.06 -6.50
N TYR A 66 -4.42 14.16 -5.91
CA TYR A 66 -4.04 15.53 -6.30
C TYR A 66 -2.65 15.97 -5.81
N THR A 67 -1.97 15.15 -5.00
CA THR A 67 -0.67 15.50 -4.41
C THR A 67 0.26 14.30 -4.37
N HIS A 68 1.57 14.56 -4.33
CA HIS A 68 2.59 13.53 -4.15
C HIS A 68 2.65 12.95 -2.72
N ASN A 69 1.84 13.46 -1.78
CA ASN A 69 1.81 12.94 -0.40
C ASN A 69 1.08 11.61 -0.30
N TRP A 70 0.17 11.32 -1.22
CA TRP A 70 -0.62 10.09 -1.26
C TRP A 70 -0.50 9.45 -2.64
N PRO A 71 -0.40 8.12 -2.72
CA PRO A 71 -0.30 7.46 -4.02
C PRO A 71 -1.61 7.55 -4.78
N ALA A 72 -1.51 7.72 -6.10
CA ALA A 72 -2.60 7.43 -7.04
C ALA A 72 -2.87 5.91 -7.07
N LEU A 73 -4.15 5.56 -7.08
CA LEU A 73 -4.67 4.19 -7.08
C LEU A 73 -5.40 3.86 -8.39
N ASN A 74 -5.91 4.87 -9.11
CA ASN A 74 -6.62 4.69 -10.37
C ASN A 74 -5.77 3.97 -11.42
N GLY A 75 -6.37 3.02 -12.13
CA GLY A 75 -5.72 2.19 -13.14
C GLY A 75 -4.69 1.18 -12.58
N GLN A 76 -4.49 1.11 -11.26
CA GLN A 76 -3.61 0.12 -10.66
C GLN A 76 -4.22 -1.29 -10.78
N ARG A 77 -3.36 -2.30 -10.99
CA ARG A 77 -3.79 -3.69 -11.07
C ARG A 77 -4.50 -4.12 -9.79
N ALA A 78 -5.66 -4.76 -9.93
CA ALA A 78 -6.48 -5.18 -8.80
C ALA A 78 -5.69 -6.06 -7.83
N GLU A 79 -4.90 -7.00 -8.32
CA GLU A 79 -4.11 -7.90 -7.47
C GLU A 79 -3.05 -7.15 -6.66
N TYR A 80 -2.46 -6.09 -7.22
CA TYR A 80 -1.51 -5.25 -6.49
C TYR A 80 -2.21 -4.49 -5.37
N THR A 81 -3.32 -3.83 -5.66
CA THR A 81 -4.09 -3.10 -4.64
C THR A 81 -4.57 -4.02 -3.53
N TYR A 82 -5.10 -5.20 -3.88
CA TYR A 82 -5.52 -6.20 -2.91
C TYR A 82 -4.36 -6.66 -2.02
N LYS A 83 -3.20 -6.98 -2.62
CA LYS A 83 -1.99 -7.35 -1.88
C LYS A 83 -1.54 -6.23 -0.93
N MET A 84 -1.55 -4.97 -1.37
CA MET A 84 -1.16 -3.85 -0.51
C MET A 84 -2.08 -3.70 0.69
N LEU A 85 -3.39 -3.84 0.51
CA LEU A 85 -4.34 -3.79 1.62
C LEU A 85 -4.13 -4.95 2.61
N LEU A 86 -3.81 -6.16 2.12
CA LEU A 86 -3.42 -7.28 2.98
C LEU A 86 -2.13 -6.97 3.75
N ASP A 87 -1.12 -6.41 3.07
CA ASP A 87 0.17 -6.08 3.69
C ASP A 87 0.05 -5.00 4.76
N TYR A 88 -0.84 -4.02 4.58
CA TYR A 88 -1.16 -3.06 5.62
C TYR A 88 -1.92 -3.73 6.77
N GLN A 89 -2.90 -4.58 6.47
CA GLN A 89 -3.74 -5.23 7.48
C GLN A 89 -2.94 -6.16 8.39
N ASP A 90 -1.96 -6.90 7.87
CA ASP A 90 -1.12 -7.79 8.69
C ASP A 90 0.25 -7.21 9.05
N GLY A 91 0.49 -5.95 8.71
CA GLY A 91 1.69 -5.22 9.12
C GLY A 91 2.96 -5.63 8.37
N ARG A 92 2.86 -6.30 7.21
CA ARG A 92 4.03 -6.42 6.30
C ARG A 92 4.45 -5.08 5.72
N ARG A 93 3.54 -4.10 5.65
CA ARG A 93 3.81 -2.75 5.15
C ARG A 93 3.56 -1.70 6.23
N HIS A 94 4.62 -0.99 6.61
CA HIS A 94 4.64 0.00 7.71
C HIS A 94 5.91 0.88 7.64
N GLU A 95 6.39 1.19 6.43
CA GLU A 95 7.69 1.82 6.20
C GLU A 95 7.83 3.24 6.78
N ASP A 96 6.71 3.95 6.97
CA ASP A 96 6.69 5.30 7.51
C ASP A 96 5.34 5.66 8.18
N LYS A 97 5.27 6.90 8.70
CA LYS A 97 4.05 7.42 9.36
C LYS A 97 2.83 7.53 8.43
N ARG A 98 3.02 7.60 7.12
CA ARG A 98 1.92 7.65 6.15
C ARG A 98 1.39 6.24 5.92
N ALA A 99 2.26 5.24 5.84
CA ALA A 99 1.89 3.83 5.78
C ALA A 99 1.07 3.42 7.01
N ASP A 100 1.42 3.91 8.20
CA ASP A 100 0.69 3.65 9.45
C ASP A 100 -0.80 4.04 9.40
N ILE A 101 -1.14 5.10 8.66
CA ILE A 101 -2.55 5.50 8.46
C ILE A 101 -3.30 4.38 7.74
N MET A 102 -2.69 3.80 6.70
CA MET A 102 -3.30 2.69 5.95
C MET A 102 -3.30 1.38 6.74
N VAL A 103 -2.33 1.15 7.63
CA VAL A 103 -2.36 0.03 8.58
C VAL A 103 -3.62 0.08 9.43
N GLU A 104 -3.95 1.26 9.98
CA GLU A 104 -5.17 1.47 10.79
C GLU A 104 -6.44 1.31 9.96
N VAL A 105 -6.51 1.94 8.77
CA VAL A 105 -7.67 1.83 7.88
C VAL A 105 -7.92 0.38 7.45
N ALA A 106 -6.87 -0.37 7.13
CA ALA A 106 -7.01 -1.74 6.65
C ALA A 106 -7.53 -2.72 7.71
N GLN A 107 -7.44 -2.40 9.01
CA GLN A 107 -8.05 -3.21 10.07
C GLN A 107 -9.57 -3.30 9.96
N PHE A 108 -10.21 -2.29 9.37
CA PHE A 108 -11.67 -2.23 9.22
C PHE A 108 -12.18 -2.92 7.95
N LEU A 109 -11.26 -3.40 7.09
CA LEU A 109 -11.62 -3.98 5.80
C LEU A 109 -11.66 -5.50 5.88
N THR A 110 -12.75 -6.08 5.39
CA THR A 110 -12.80 -7.51 5.08
C THR A 110 -12.08 -7.79 3.77
N LYS A 111 -11.66 -9.05 3.55
CA LYS A 111 -11.07 -9.47 2.27
C LYS A 111 -11.98 -9.20 1.07
N GLN A 112 -13.30 -9.33 1.21
CA GLN A 112 -14.24 -9.02 0.12
C GLN A 112 -14.24 -7.52 -0.19
N GLN A 113 -14.26 -6.67 0.83
CA GLN A 113 -14.20 -5.21 0.66
C GLN A 113 -12.87 -4.76 0.02
N MET A 114 -11.75 -5.38 0.40
CA MET A 114 -10.46 -5.12 -0.25
C MET A 114 -10.48 -5.50 -1.74
N ALA A 115 -11.10 -6.62 -2.09
CA ALA A 115 -11.26 -7.03 -3.49
C ALA A 115 -12.21 -6.10 -4.27
N ASP A 116 -13.29 -5.63 -3.64
CA ASP A 116 -14.21 -4.66 -4.23
C ASP A 116 -13.48 -3.33 -4.53
N LEU A 117 -12.71 -2.79 -3.57
CA LEU A 117 -11.87 -1.60 -3.76
C LEU A 117 -10.83 -1.80 -4.86
N ALA A 118 -10.13 -2.93 -4.84
CA ALA A 118 -9.14 -3.28 -5.85
C ALA A 118 -9.73 -3.27 -7.27
N MET A 119 -10.92 -3.86 -7.46
CA MET A 119 -11.62 -3.84 -8.74
C MET A 119 -12.11 -2.45 -9.12
N PHE A 120 -12.60 -1.66 -8.15
CA PHE A 120 -13.00 -0.28 -8.41
C PHE A 120 -11.84 0.55 -8.95
N TYR A 121 -10.69 0.55 -8.29
CA TYR A 121 -9.53 1.33 -8.72
C TYR A 121 -8.94 0.85 -10.04
N ALA A 122 -8.89 -0.47 -10.27
CA ALA A 122 -8.41 -1.04 -11.53
C ALA A 122 -9.28 -0.67 -12.74
N ALA A 123 -10.55 -0.35 -12.53
CA ALA A 123 -11.48 0.06 -13.57
C ALA A 123 -11.43 1.57 -13.89
N GLN A 124 -10.66 2.35 -13.14
CA GLN A 124 -10.50 3.78 -13.41
C GLN A 124 -9.42 4.01 -14.46
N ASP A 125 -9.48 5.17 -15.12
CA ASP A 125 -8.46 5.58 -16.07
C ASP A 125 -7.08 5.68 -15.40
N LEU A 126 -6.02 5.43 -16.18
CA LEU A 126 -4.65 5.64 -15.71
C LEU A 126 -4.45 7.12 -15.33
N PRO A 127 -3.61 7.40 -14.29
CA PRO A 127 -3.35 8.77 -13.89
C PRO A 127 -2.75 9.55 -15.05
N GLU A 128 -3.13 10.82 -15.18
CA GLU A 128 -2.56 11.68 -16.20
C GLU A 128 -1.03 11.80 -15.97
N PRO A 129 -0.20 11.69 -17.02
CA PRO A 129 1.23 11.94 -16.90
C PRO A 129 1.47 13.34 -16.33
N GLN A 130 2.01 13.40 -15.12
CA GLN A 130 2.26 14.67 -14.46
C GLN A 130 3.43 15.38 -15.15
N ALA A 131 3.30 16.67 -15.42
CA ALA A 131 4.40 17.46 -15.95
C ALA A 131 5.52 17.56 -14.90
N HIS A 132 6.60 16.81 -15.08
CA HIS A 132 7.68 16.70 -14.09
C HIS A 132 8.66 17.88 -14.10
N GLY A 133 8.45 18.91 -14.95
CA GLY A 133 9.34 20.06 -15.06
C GLY A 133 10.76 19.73 -15.55
N LEU A 134 10.97 18.53 -16.09
CA LEU A 134 12.25 18.07 -16.60
C LEU A 134 12.60 18.78 -17.91
N SER A 135 13.87 19.10 -18.09
CA SER A 135 14.42 19.46 -19.41
C SER A 135 14.41 18.26 -20.35
N ASP A 136 14.50 18.51 -21.65
CA ASP A 136 14.54 17.44 -22.68
C ASP A 136 15.67 16.44 -22.44
N GLU A 137 16.83 16.89 -21.95
CA GLU A 137 17.98 16.03 -21.68
C GLU A 137 17.76 15.16 -20.43
N GLU A 138 17.14 15.71 -19.39
CA GLU A 138 16.74 14.92 -18.22
C GLU A 138 15.69 13.88 -18.58
N PHE A 139 14.72 14.25 -19.42
CA PHE A 139 13.70 13.31 -19.91
C PHE A 139 14.33 12.18 -20.73
N LYS A 140 15.24 12.48 -21.68
CA LYS A 140 15.95 11.46 -22.46
C LYS A 140 16.80 10.55 -21.57
N LEU A 141 17.43 11.10 -20.54
CA LEU A 141 18.19 10.30 -19.58
C LEU A 141 17.26 9.36 -18.79
N ALA A 142 16.13 9.86 -18.29
CA ALA A 142 15.14 9.07 -17.57
C ALA A 142 14.53 7.97 -18.45
N ASP A 143 14.12 8.28 -19.68
CA ASP A 143 13.56 7.30 -20.64
C ASP A 143 14.58 6.20 -20.97
N ARG A 144 15.85 6.56 -21.16
CA ARG A 144 16.93 5.58 -21.33
C ARG A 144 17.04 4.66 -20.13
N MET A 145 17.03 5.19 -18.91
CA MET A 145 17.10 4.37 -17.70
C MET A 145 15.91 3.42 -17.59
N VAL A 146 14.70 3.89 -17.88
CA VAL A 146 13.47 3.06 -17.86
C VAL A 146 13.57 1.92 -18.86
N ARG A 147 13.99 2.21 -20.10
CA ARG A 147 13.96 1.26 -21.22
C ARG A 147 15.19 0.37 -21.32
N GLN A 148 16.35 0.84 -20.87
CA GLN A 148 17.65 0.20 -21.10
C GLN A 148 18.46 -0.04 -19.82
N GLY A 149 18.08 0.57 -18.70
CA GLY A 149 18.84 0.47 -17.46
C GLY A 149 20.24 1.08 -17.59
N ASP A 150 21.17 0.59 -16.78
CA ASP A 150 22.58 0.98 -16.81
C ASP A 150 23.48 -0.22 -16.46
N PRO A 151 24.09 -0.88 -17.45
CA PRO A 151 24.93 -2.06 -17.20
C PRO A 151 26.22 -1.73 -16.44
N THR A 152 26.70 -0.48 -16.50
CA THR A 152 27.91 -0.08 -15.77
C THR A 152 27.67 0.00 -14.27
N ARG A 153 26.40 0.23 -13.88
CA ARG A 153 25.93 0.22 -12.49
C ARG A 153 25.14 -1.04 -12.12
N LEU A 154 25.12 -2.04 -13.00
CA LEU A 154 24.33 -3.28 -12.85
C LEU A 154 22.83 -3.01 -12.59
N LEU A 155 22.29 -1.95 -13.20
CA LEU A 155 20.88 -1.62 -13.12
C LEU A 155 20.13 -2.22 -14.30
N THR A 156 19.28 -3.18 -14.02
CA THR A 156 18.34 -3.77 -14.99
C THR A 156 17.31 -2.73 -15.44
N PRO A 157 16.90 -2.71 -16.72
CA PRO A 157 15.84 -1.81 -17.18
C PRO A 157 14.53 -2.02 -16.42
N CYS A 158 13.91 -0.94 -15.96
CA CYS A 158 12.61 -0.96 -15.27
C CYS A 158 11.53 -1.67 -16.11
N ALA A 159 11.54 -1.39 -17.42
CA ALA A 159 10.58 -1.94 -18.37
C ALA A 159 10.63 -3.47 -18.51
N SER A 160 11.72 -4.11 -18.05
CA SER A 160 11.83 -5.58 -18.05
C SER A 160 10.80 -6.24 -17.13
N CYS A 161 10.35 -5.53 -16.09
CA CYS A 161 9.39 -6.05 -15.11
C CYS A 161 8.07 -5.27 -15.11
N HIS A 162 8.12 -3.94 -15.31
CA HIS A 162 6.93 -3.09 -15.26
C HIS A 162 6.24 -2.93 -16.63
N GLY A 163 6.99 -3.09 -17.73
CA GLY A 163 6.52 -2.90 -19.10
C GLY A 163 7.08 -1.64 -19.76
N VAL A 164 6.87 -1.50 -21.07
CA VAL A 164 7.42 -0.33 -21.82
C VAL A 164 6.59 0.95 -21.68
N ASN A 165 5.38 0.82 -21.16
CA ASN A 165 4.39 1.89 -20.97
C ASN A 165 3.89 1.97 -19.52
N GLY A 166 4.61 1.37 -18.57
CA GLY A 166 4.30 1.37 -17.14
C GLY A 166 5.50 0.87 -16.36
#